data_AF-A0A926DFB3-F1
#
_entry.id   AF-A0A926DFB3-F1
#
_cell.length_a   1.000
_cell.length_b   1.000
_cell.length_c   1.000
_cell.angle_alpha   90.00
_cell.angle_beta   90.00
_cell.angle_gamma   90.00
#
_symmetry.space_group_name_H-M   'P 1'
#
loop_
_entity.id
_entity.type
_entity.pdbx_description
1 polymer ?
#
loop_
_entity_poly.entity_id
_entity_poly.type
_entity_poly.pdbx_seq_one_letter_code
_entity_poly.pdbx_strand_id
1 'polypeptide(L)'
;MKLMIKNIKTLMEQCGYTPIDLCETSGLNEQQYNELNNLLNNYCFLNARVKDILHNTDYSLEEILYSKYYWFTKYKDLLEIYVGEDPTLFDFQMQIFDQIIGTLKGEVDWPLMQAIDENKPWLSPTLVKELWLV
;
A
#
# COMPACT_ATOMS: atom_id res chain seq x y z
N MET A 1 -11.79 14.19 2.96
CA MET A 1 -10.53 13.78 2.29
C MET A 1 -9.84 12.81 3.23
N LYS A 2 -10.00 11.51 3.01
CA LYS A 2 -9.39 10.49 3.88
C LYS A 2 -7.89 10.47 3.61
N LEU A 3 -7.10 10.63 4.67
CA LEU A 3 -5.66 10.85 4.57
C LEU A 3 -4.96 9.49 4.59
N MET A 4 -4.30 9.12 3.48
CA MET A 4 -3.32 8.04 3.52
C MET A 4 -2.23 8.41 4.54
N ILE A 5 -1.76 7.43 5.30
CA ILE A 5 -0.70 7.60 6.29
C ILE A 5 0.62 7.85 5.54
N LYS A 6 1.00 9.12 5.42
CA LYS A 6 2.20 9.55 4.66
C LYS A 6 3.45 9.69 5.53
N ASN A 7 3.32 9.92 6.83
CA ASN A 7 4.47 10.01 7.74
C ASN A 7 4.71 8.69 8.50
N ILE A 8 4.91 7.60 7.75
CA ILE A 8 5.09 6.27 8.33
C ILE A 8 6.37 6.15 9.16
N LYS A 9 7.43 6.86 8.79
CA LYS A 9 8.73 6.77 9.48
C LYS A 9 8.61 7.11 10.97
N THR A 10 7.93 8.20 11.30
CA THR A 10 7.70 8.58 12.71
C THR A 10 6.86 7.55 13.45
N LEU A 11 5.87 6.94 12.79
CA LEU A 11 5.05 5.90 13.40
C LEU A 11 5.85 4.61 13.65
N MET A 12 6.72 4.23 12.72
CA MET A 12 7.62 3.09 12.89
C MET A 12 8.48 3.25 14.14
N GLU A 13 9.07 4.44 14.33
CA GLU A 13 9.90 4.77 15.50
C GLU A 13 9.07 4.68 16.80
N GLN A 14 7.87 5.26 16.82
CA GLN A 14 6.98 5.23 17.99
C GLN A 14 6.52 3.82 18.36
N CYS A 15 6.30 2.96 17.37
CA CYS A 15 5.89 1.57 17.58
C CYS A 15 7.07 0.61 17.77
N GLY A 16 8.31 1.10 17.81
CA GLY A 16 9.50 0.27 17.93
C GLY A 16 9.67 -0.73 16.78
N TYR A 17 9.27 -0.35 15.57
CA TYR A 17 9.43 -1.17 14.37
C TYR A 17 10.86 -1.07 13.83
N THR A 18 11.49 -2.23 13.61
CA THR A 18 12.79 -2.33 12.94
C THR A 18 12.56 -2.65 11.47
N PRO A 19 13.02 -1.81 10.53
CA PRO A 19 12.95 -2.11 9.12
C PRO A 19 13.65 -3.43 8.80
N ILE A 20 13.05 -4.19 7.88
CA ILE A 20 13.62 -5.41 7.32
C ILE A 20 14.37 -5.07 6.02
N ASP A 21 15.40 -5.84 5.72
CA ASP A 21 16.10 -5.75 4.44
C ASP A 21 15.45 -6.65 3.39
N LEU A 22 15.37 -6.14 2.16
CA LEU A 22 14.98 -6.94 0.99
C LEU A 22 16.00 -8.06 0.77
N CYS A 23 15.53 -9.31 0.79
CA CYS A 23 16.41 -10.49 0.74
C CYS A 23 17.10 -10.71 -0.61
N GLU A 24 16.53 -10.25 -1.73
CA GLU A 24 17.05 -10.51 -3.08
C GLU A 24 16.84 -9.34 -4.03
N THR A 25 17.93 -8.78 -4.54
CA THR A 25 17.90 -7.67 -5.50
C THR A 25 19.04 -7.75 -6.51
N SER A 26 19.29 -8.94 -7.06
CA SER A 26 20.28 -9.06 -8.14
C SER A 26 19.90 -8.14 -9.29
N GLY A 27 20.76 -7.17 -9.62
CA GLY A 27 20.54 -6.22 -10.71
C GLY A 27 20.03 -4.84 -10.30
N LEU A 28 19.70 -4.60 -9.02
CA LEU A 28 19.40 -3.26 -8.53
C LEU A 28 20.68 -2.49 -8.16
N ASN A 29 20.69 -1.18 -8.45
CA ASN A 29 21.65 -0.28 -7.83
C ASN A 29 21.21 0.14 -6.42
N GLU A 30 22.11 0.77 -5.66
CA GLU A 30 21.86 1.17 -4.26
C GLU A 30 20.65 2.10 -4.12
N GLN A 31 20.43 3.02 -5.05
CA GLN A 31 19.29 3.92 -5.01
C GLN A 31 17.97 3.15 -5.19
N GLN A 32 17.91 2.28 -6.19
CA GLN A 32 16.73 1.44 -6.47
C GLN A 32 16.42 0.51 -5.30
N TYR A 33 17.47 -0.11 -4.73
CA TYR A 33 17.35 -0.94 -3.52
C TYR A 33 16.74 -0.14 -2.37
N ASN A 34 17.31 1.02 -2.06
CA ASN A 34 16.86 1.85 -0.95
C ASN A 34 15.42 2.34 -1.14
N GLU A 35 15.04 2.70 -2.36
CA GLU A 35 13.67 3.13 -2.67
C GLU A 35 12.66 2.00 -2.47
N LEU A 36 12.92 0.82 -3.04
CA LEU A 36 12.07 -0.35 -2.86
C LEU A 36 12.01 -0.81 -1.41
N ASN A 37 13.15 -0.82 -0.71
CA ASN A 37 13.21 -1.25 0.68
C ASN A 37 12.35 -0.33 1.56
N ASN A 38 12.36 0.98 1.31
CA ASN A 38 11.50 1.93 2.02
C ASN A 38 10.01 1.67 1.75
N LEU A 39 9.62 1.44 0.50
CA LEU A 39 8.22 1.17 0.14
C LEU A 39 7.72 -0.15 0.77
N LEU A 40 8.53 -1.20 0.69
CA LEU A 40 8.21 -2.49 1.30
C LEU A 40 8.04 -2.34 2.81
N ASN A 41 9.00 -1.67 3.47
CA ASN A 41 8.94 -1.47 4.91
C ASN A 41 7.70 -0.69 5.34
N ASN A 42 7.27 0.30 4.56
CA ASN A 42 6.03 1.02 4.84
C ASN A 42 4.82 0.08 4.88
N TYR A 43 4.71 -0.80 3.88
CA TYR A 43 3.68 -1.84 3.87
C TYR A 43 3.82 -2.82 5.06
N CYS A 44 5.02 -3.38 5.26
CA CYS A 44 5.28 -4.39 6.29
C CYS A 44 4.98 -3.86 7.70
N PHE A 45 5.35 -2.61 7.99
CA PHE A 45 5.01 -1.95 9.24
C PHE A 45 3.51 -1.88 9.45
N LEU A 46 2.77 -1.31 8.50
CA LEU A 46 1.31 -1.17 8.62
C LEU A 46 0.62 -2.53 8.74
N ASN A 47 1.13 -3.55 8.04
CA ASN A 47 0.59 -4.91 8.13
C ASN A 47 0.83 -5.55 9.51
N ALA A 48 2.04 -5.39 10.06
CA ALA A 48 2.42 -6.01 11.33
C ALA A 48 1.85 -5.27 12.56
N ARG A 49 1.64 -3.95 12.46
CA ARG A 49 1.40 -3.08 13.61
C ARG A 49 0.00 -2.47 13.65
N VAL A 50 -0.97 -3.00 12.89
CA VAL A 50 -2.36 -2.48 12.85
C VAL A 50 -2.93 -2.22 14.25
N LYS A 51 -2.81 -3.18 15.17
CA LYS A 51 -3.34 -3.04 16.54
C LYS A 51 -2.65 -1.94 17.33
N ASP A 52 -1.33 -1.86 17.21
CA ASP A 52 -0.53 -0.86 17.92
C ASP A 52 -0.83 0.55 17.39
N ILE A 53 -1.00 0.69 16.07
CA ILE A 53 -1.37 1.96 15.43
C ILE A 53 -2.78 2.38 15.89
N LEU A 54 -3.76 1.49 15.86
CA LEU A 54 -5.12 1.76 16.32
C LEU A 54 -5.18 2.15 17.80
N HIS A 55 -4.29 1.60 18.63
CA HIS A 55 -4.28 1.88 20.06
C HIS A 55 -3.58 3.20 20.40
N ASN A 56 -2.53 3.55 19.67
CA ASN A 56 -1.62 4.65 20.02
C ASN A 56 -1.78 5.91 19.13
N THR A 57 -2.69 5.89 18.15
CA THR A 57 -2.89 6.99 17.20
C THR A 57 -4.38 7.21 16.92
N ASP A 58 -4.71 8.33 16.28
CA ASP A 58 -6.08 8.64 15.85
C ASP A 58 -6.44 8.05 14.48
N TYR A 59 -5.55 7.25 13.87
CA TYR A 59 -5.84 6.64 12.57
C TYR A 59 -6.92 5.58 12.70
N SER A 60 -7.89 5.65 11.80
CA SER A 60 -8.92 4.62 11.67
C SER A 60 -8.38 3.35 11.03
N LEU A 61 -9.07 2.22 11.27
CA LEU A 61 -8.76 0.95 10.61
C LEU A 61 -8.83 1.10 9.09
N GLU A 62 -9.80 1.86 8.60
CA GLU A 62 -9.96 2.17 7.19
C GLU A 62 -8.72 2.88 6.60
N GLU A 63 -8.23 3.93 7.27
CA GLU A 63 -7.03 4.65 6.83
C GLU A 63 -5.79 3.74 6.81
N ILE A 64 -5.64 2.87 7.80
CA ILE A 64 -4.55 1.88 7.83
C ILE A 64 -4.66 0.92 6.65
N LEU A 65 -5.87 0.39 6.39
CA LEU A 65 -6.12 -0.56 5.32
C LEU A 65 -5.83 0.02 3.92
N TYR A 66 -6.33 1.22 3.61
CA TYR A 66 -5.99 1.86 2.33
C TYR A 66 -4.52 2.24 2.24
N SER A 67 -3.89 2.62 3.35
CA SER A 67 -2.45 2.90 3.35
C SER A 67 -1.65 1.64 3.07
N LYS A 68 -2.02 0.47 3.63
CA LYS A 68 -1.39 -0.81 3.31
C LYS A 68 -1.47 -1.09 1.81
N TYR A 69 -2.66 -0.96 1.24
CA TYR A 69 -2.88 -1.18 -0.19
C TYR A 69 -2.01 -0.24 -1.02
N TYR A 70 -2.03 1.06 -0.72
CA TYR A 70 -1.19 2.06 -1.38
C TYR A 70 0.30 1.71 -1.37
N TRP A 71 0.88 1.44 -0.20
CA TRP A 71 2.32 1.19 -0.11
C TRP A 71 2.73 -0.12 -0.80
N PHE A 72 1.87 -1.14 -0.75
CA PHE A 72 2.12 -2.38 -1.49
C PHE A 72 2.03 -2.17 -3.00
N THR A 73 0.99 -1.48 -3.50
CA THR A 73 0.86 -1.14 -4.92
C THR A 73 2.08 -0.37 -5.42
N LYS A 74 2.55 0.63 -4.65
CA LYS A 74 3.76 1.40 -4.99
C LYS A 74 5.02 0.55 -5.03
N TYR A 75 5.19 -0.35 -4.05
CA TYR A 75 6.30 -1.28 -4.03
C TYR A 75 6.27 -2.21 -5.25
N LYS A 76 5.12 -2.83 -5.52
CA LYS A 76 4.91 -3.76 -6.64
C LYS A 76 5.25 -3.07 -7.96
N ASP A 77 4.58 -1.96 -8.28
CA ASP A 77 4.74 -1.29 -9.57
C ASP A 77 6.20 -0.85 -9.81
N LEU A 78 6.88 -0.37 -8.76
CA LEU A 78 8.27 0.04 -8.88
C LEU A 78 9.21 -1.16 -9.08
N LEU A 79 8.95 -2.27 -8.40
CA LEU A 79 9.72 -3.49 -8.57
C LEU A 79 9.56 -4.03 -10.00
N GLU A 80 8.34 -4.02 -10.52
CA GLU A 80 8.03 -4.45 -11.89
C GLU A 80 8.77 -3.61 -12.94
N ILE A 81 8.91 -2.30 -12.70
CA ILE A 81 9.73 -1.42 -13.56
C ILE A 81 11.21 -1.79 -13.53
N TYR A 82 11.75 -2.22 -12.38
CA TYR A 82 13.18 -2.50 -12.23
C TYR A 82 13.58 -3.92 -12.60
N VAL A 83 12.73 -4.90 -12.28
CA VAL A 83 13.06 -6.34 -12.32
C VAL A 83 12.15 -7.11 -13.29
N GLY A 84 11.01 -6.54 -13.66
CA GLY A 84 9.99 -7.19 -14.49
C GLY A 84 8.79 -7.69 -13.68
N GLU A 85 7.75 -8.08 -14.40
CA GLU A 85 6.48 -8.53 -13.80
C GLU A 85 6.63 -9.80 -12.97
N ASP A 86 6.04 -9.79 -11.76
CA ASP A 86 5.93 -10.96 -10.88
C ASP A 86 4.44 -11.23 -10.57
N PRO A 87 3.85 -12.28 -11.18
CA PRO A 87 2.45 -12.63 -10.95
C PRO A 87 2.12 -12.90 -9.48
N THR A 88 3.08 -13.33 -8.66
CA THR A 88 2.84 -13.60 -7.24
C THR A 88 2.55 -12.31 -6.45
N LEU A 89 3.12 -11.17 -6.89
CA LEU A 89 2.84 -9.89 -6.27
C LEU A 89 1.45 -9.36 -6.63
N PHE A 90 0.96 -9.67 -7.83
CA PHE A 90 -0.43 -9.40 -8.18
C PHE A 90 -1.39 -10.19 -7.28
N ASP A 91 -1.14 -11.47 -7.05
CA ASP A 91 -1.95 -12.29 -6.15
C ASP A 91 -1.94 -11.74 -4.72
N PHE A 92 -0.78 -11.28 -4.23
CA PHE A 92 -0.70 -10.62 -2.92
C PHE A 92 -1.47 -9.29 -2.88
N GLN A 93 -1.45 -8.49 -3.94
CA GLN A 93 -2.23 -7.27 -4.03
C GLN A 93 -3.73 -7.58 -3.91
N MET A 94 -4.21 -8.62 -4.60
CA MET A 94 -5.60 -9.06 -4.54
C MET A 94 -6.00 -9.57 -3.14
N GLN A 95 -5.10 -10.25 -2.43
CA GLN A 95 -5.36 -10.63 -1.03
C GLN A 95 -5.56 -9.42 -0.11
N ILE A 96 -4.81 -8.34 -0.32
CA ILE A 96 -4.99 -7.09 0.44
C ILE A 96 -6.33 -6.45 0.06
N PHE A 97 -6.69 -6.44 -1.22
CA PHE A 97 -7.98 -5.96 -1.71
C PHE A 97 -9.16 -6.72 -1.08
N ASP A 98 -9.11 -8.04 -1.06
CA ASP A 98 -10.13 -8.89 -0.43
C ASP A 98 -10.22 -8.64 1.08
N GLN A 99 -9.08 -8.41 1.75
CA GLN A 99 -9.07 -8.02 3.16
C GLN A 99 -9.85 -6.72 3.38
N ILE A 100 -9.69 -5.72 2.50
CA ILE A 100 -10.40 -4.44 2.59
C ILE A 100 -11.90 -4.66 2.45
N ILE A 101 -12.33 -5.38 1.41
CA ILE A 101 -13.75 -5.66 1.16
C ILE A 101 -14.37 -6.40 2.34
N GLY A 102 -13.72 -7.47 2.81
CA GLY A 102 -14.21 -8.28 3.92
C GLY A 102 -14.30 -7.51 5.23
N THR A 103 -13.38 -6.57 5.47
CA THR A 103 -13.32 -5.80 6.72
C THR A 103 -14.30 -4.62 6.72
N LEU A 104 -14.40 -3.89 5.61
CA LEU A 104 -15.24 -2.69 5.51
C LEU A 104 -16.69 -2.97 5.12
N LYS A 105 -17.04 -4.21 4.77
CA LYS A 105 -18.44 -4.71 4.63
C LYS A 105 -19.37 -3.80 3.80
N GLY A 106 -18.88 -3.26 2.69
CA GLY A 106 -19.67 -2.43 1.77
C GLY A 106 -19.43 -0.92 1.91
N GLU A 107 -18.65 -0.48 2.89
CA GLU A 107 -18.22 0.92 3.04
C GLU A 107 -16.90 1.22 2.31
N VAL A 108 -16.57 0.43 1.28
CA VAL A 108 -15.34 0.58 0.50
C VAL A 108 -15.40 1.85 -0.35
N ASP A 109 -14.37 2.68 -0.23
CA ASP A 109 -14.12 3.87 -1.04
C ASP A 109 -13.50 3.43 -2.38
N TRP A 110 -14.34 2.96 -3.29
CA TRP A 110 -13.94 2.53 -4.64
C TRP A 110 -13.17 3.61 -5.42
N PRO A 111 -13.59 4.89 -5.40
CA PRO A 111 -12.81 5.95 -6.04
C PRO A 111 -11.38 6.04 -5.52
N LEU A 112 -11.16 5.88 -4.21
CA LEU A 112 -9.82 5.88 -3.64
C LEU A 112 -9.01 4.65 -4.08
N MET A 113 -9.60 3.46 -4.03
CA MET A 113 -8.93 2.22 -4.48
C MET A 113 -8.44 2.35 -5.93
N GLN A 114 -9.30 2.84 -6.82
CA GLN A 114 -8.93 3.08 -8.22
C GLN A 114 -7.84 4.16 -8.36
N ALA A 115 -7.91 5.23 -7.58
CA ALA A 115 -6.87 6.26 -7.60
C ALA A 115 -5.49 5.71 -7.16
N ILE A 116 -5.47 4.74 -6.24
CA ILE A 116 -4.26 4.02 -5.84
C ILE A 116 -3.72 3.19 -7.02
N ASP A 117 -4.57 2.38 -7.66
CA ASP A 117 -4.17 1.48 -8.75
C ASP A 117 -3.68 2.23 -9.99
N GLU A 118 -4.35 3.31 -10.37
CA GLU A 118 -3.97 4.05 -11.58
C GLU A 118 -2.80 5.03 -11.35
N ASN A 119 -2.19 5.01 -10.15
CA ASN A 119 -1.12 5.94 -9.76
C ASN A 119 -1.46 7.43 -9.98
N LYS A 120 -2.76 7.76 -10.00
CA LYS A 120 -3.25 9.12 -10.21
C LYS A 120 -3.66 9.70 -8.86
N PRO A 121 -2.89 10.63 -8.29
CA PRO A 121 -3.23 11.18 -6.99
C PRO A 121 -4.54 12.01 -6.95
N TRP A 122 -5.23 12.20 -8.07
CA TRP A 122 -6.56 12.84 -8.15
C TRP A 122 -7.17 12.62 -9.54
N LEU A 123 -8.15 11.71 -9.68
CA LEU A 123 -9.06 11.72 -10.84
C LEU A 123 -10.52 11.54 -10.40
N SER A 124 -11.39 12.27 -11.09
CA SER A 124 -12.79 12.45 -10.74
C SER A 124 -13.61 11.16 -10.95
N PRO A 125 -14.77 11.03 -10.28
CA PRO A 125 -15.68 9.87 -10.38
C PRO A 125 -16.18 9.51 -11.79
N THR A 126 -15.89 10.33 -12.80
CA THR A 126 -16.43 10.19 -14.16
C THR A 126 -15.74 9.08 -14.95
N LEU A 127 -14.43 8.84 -14.74
CA LEU A 127 -13.68 7.79 -15.45
C LEU A 127 -14.01 6.37 -14.98
N VAL A 128 -14.51 6.23 -13.75
CA VAL A 128 -14.87 4.94 -13.12
C VAL A 128 -16.04 4.26 -13.86
N LYS A 129 -16.97 5.05 -14.41
CA LYS A 129 -18.17 4.51 -15.07
C LYS A 129 -17.91 3.92 -16.44
N GLU A 130 -16.85 4.33 -17.13
CA GLU A 130 -16.59 3.92 -18.51
C GLU A 130 -15.83 2.59 -18.60
N LEU A 131 -15.11 2.18 -17.55
CA LEU A 131 -14.26 0.99 -17.56
C LEU A 131 -14.92 -0.28 -16.98
N TRP A 132 -16.11 -0.17 -16.36
CA TRP A 132 -16.82 -1.30 -15.74
C TRP A 132 -18.22 -1.56 -16.33
N LEU A 133 -18.46 -1.10 -17.57
CA LEU A 133 -19.68 -1.41 -18.35
C LEU A 133 -19.39 -2.28 -19.59
N VAL A 134 -18.35 -3.11 -19.55
CA VAL A 134 -18.12 -4.18 -20.54
C VAL A 134 -18.24 -5.54 -19.88
#